data_AF-A0A6G1XQG1-F1
#
_entry.id   AF-A0A6G1XQG1-F1
#
_cell.length_a   1.000
_cell.length_b   1.000
_cell.length_c   1.000
_cell.angle_alpha   90.00
_cell.angle_beta   90.00
_cell.angle_gamma   90.00
#
_symmetry.space_group_name_H-M   'P 1'
#
loop_
_entity.id
_entity.type
_entity.pdbx_description
1 polymer ?
#
loop_
_entity_poly.entity_id
_entity_poly.type
_entity_poly.pdbx_seq_one_letter_code
_entity_poly.pdbx_strand_id
1 'polypeptide(L)' 'WNLYTLNNGGAFMAPEPDDDDDETWVLFNVMNGNRAEMSPEAAGIAACLMTYSHHACRTECYAMTVHYYRLR' A
#
# COMPACT_ATOMS: atom_id res chain seq x y z
N TRP A 1 8.57 -0.90 -10.00
CA TRP A 1 7.85 -0.12 -8.98
C TRP A 1 7.58 1.26 -9.54
N ASN A 2 6.31 1.54 -9.80
CA ASN A 2 5.85 2.80 -10.37
C ASN A 2 5.13 3.65 -9.34
N LEU A 3 5.10 4.95 -9.61
CA LEU A 3 4.36 5.93 -8.83
C LEU A 3 3.01 6.16 -9.46
N TYR A 4 1.96 6.03 -8.66
CA TYR A 4 0.58 6.20 -9.09
C TYR A 4 -0.06 7.38 -8.36
N THR A 5 -0.92 8.10 -9.06
CA THR A 5 -1.77 9.15 -8.48
C THR A 5 -3.23 8.74 -8.61
N LEU A 6 -4.02 9.02 -7.58
CA LEU A 6 -5.44 8.71 -7.54
C LEU A 6 -6.25 9.97 -7.87
N ASN A 7 -7.40 9.80 -8.52
CA ASN A 7 -8.31 10.90 -8.87
C ASN A 7 -8.83 11.69 -7.64
N ASN A 8 -8.78 11.09 -6.45
CA ASN A 8 -9.12 11.74 -5.17
C ASN A 8 -7.96 12.53 -4.55
N GLY A 9 -6.85 12.70 -5.28
CA GLY A 9 -5.64 13.38 -4.82
C GLY A 9 -4.72 12.52 -3.93
N GLY A 10 -4.95 11.20 -3.89
CA GLY A 10 -4.06 10.24 -3.24
C GLY A 10 -2.86 9.88 -4.13
N ALA A 11 -1.90 9.18 -3.56
CA ALA A 11 -0.76 8.64 -4.28
C ALA A 11 -0.27 7.36 -3.58
N PHE A 12 0.34 6.46 -4.33
CA PHE A 12 0.99 5.26 -3.81
C PHE A 12 2.08 4.78 -4.77
N MET A 13 2.86 3.79 -4.33
CA MET A 13 3.80 3.08 -5.21
C MET A 13 3.50 1.59 -5.18
N ALA A 14 3.58 0.96 -6.34
CA ALA A 14 3.43 -0.48 -6.45
C ALA A 14 4.31 -1.03 -7.58
N PRO A 15 4.66 -2.32 -7.59
CA PRO A 15 5.23 -2.99 -8.76
C PRO A 15 4.39 -2.75 -10.02
N GLU A 16 5.02 -2.89 -11.19
CA GLU A 16 4.23 -2.95 -12.43
C GLU A 16 3.40 -4.22 -12.42
N PRO A 17 2.14 -4.18 -12.91
CA PRO A 17 1.49 -5.41 -13.31
C PRO A 17 2.31 -5.99 -14.47
N ASP A 18 2.87 -7.18 -14.28
CA ASP A 18 3.46 -7.93 -15.40
C ASP A 18 2.34 -8.34 -16.38
N ASP A 19 2.68 -8.58 -17.65
CA ASP A 19 1.71 -9.02 -18.67
C ASP A 19 1.05 -10.38 -18.31
N ASP A 20 1.63 -11.12 -17.35
CA ASP A 20 1.06 -12.30 -16.72
C ASP A 20 0.36 -11.90 -15.40
N ASP A 21 -0.94 -11.56 -15.50
CA ASP A 21 -1.84 -11.22 -14.38
C ASP A 21 -1.97 -12.33 -13.29
N ASP A 22 -1.33 -13.48 -13.49
CA ASP A 22 -1.34 -14.63 -12.58
C ASP A 22 -0.20 -14.59 -11.54
N GLU A 23 0.73 -13.63 -11.59
CA GLU A 23 1.76 -13.52 -10.55
C GLU A 23 1.14 -13.16 -9.18
N THR A 24 1.32 -14.04 -8.20
CA THR A 24 0.88 -13.81 -6.82
C THR A 24 2.05 -13.86 -5.84
N TRP A 25 2.01 -12.95 -4.87
CA TRP A 25 2.97 -12.90 -3.77
C TRP A 25 2.31 -13.33 -2.48
N VAL A 26 3.05 -14.11 -1.69
CA VAL A 26 2.65 -14.50 -0.34
C VAL A 26 3.26 -13.52 0.66
N LEU A 27 2.41 -12.78 1.36
CA LEU A 27 2.80 -11.88 2.45
C LEU A 27 2.36 -12.43 3.79
N PHE A 28 3.15 -12.16 4.83
CA PHE A 28 2.84 -12.50 6.21
C PHE A 28 3.01 -11.27 7.10
N ASN A 29 1.97 -10.92 7.86
CA ASN A 29 2.04 -9.83 8.81
C ASN A 29 2.19 -10.38 10.24
N VAL A 30 3.38 -10.23 10.79
CA VAL A 30 3.72 -10.70 12.15
C VAL A 30 2.86 -10.02 13.22
N MET A 31 2.41 -8.77 12.99
CA MET A 31 1.65 -8.01 13.99
C MET A 31 0.24 -8.55 14.22
N ASN A 32 -0.35 -9.23 13.24
CA ASN A 32 -1.68 -9.83 13.36
C ASN A 32 -1.71 -11.34 13.07
N GLY A 33 -0.57 -11.94 12.72
CA GLY A 33 -0.44 -13.37 12.43
C GLY A 33 -1.09 -13.82 11.11
N ASN A 34 -1.54 -12.90 10.26
CA ASN A 34 -2.24 -13.25 9.03
C ASN A 34 -1.26 -13.47 7.86
N ARG A 35 -1.53 -14.53 7.09
CA ARG A 35 -0.92 -14.80 5.78
C ARG A 35 -1.92 -14.46 4.69
N ALA A 36 -1.48 -13.81 3.62
CA ALA A 36 -2.31 -13.49 2.47
C ALA A 36 -1.52 -13.72 1.18
N GLU A 37 -2.24 -14.13 0.13
CA GLU A 37 -1.73 -14.24 -1.23
C GLU A 37 -2.43 -13.17 -2.08
N MET A 38 -1.67 -12.35 -2.79
CA MET A 38 -2.20 -11.21 -3.53
C MET A 38 -1.25 -10.80 -4.67
N SER A 39 -1.74 -10.02 -5.63
CA SER A 39 -0.92 -9.51 -6.73
C SER A 39 0.19 -8.56 -6.24
N PRO A 40 1.26 -8.36 -7.03
CA PRO A 40 2.29 -7.36 -6.75
C PRO A 40 1.70 -5.97 -6.51
N GLU A 41 0.69 -5.55 -7.27
CA GLU A 41 0.01 -4.27 -7.08
C GLU A 41 -0.65 -4.17 -5.70
N ALA A 42 -1.43 -5.18 -5.33
CA ALA A 42 -2.11 -5.22 -4.03
C ALA A 42 -1.10 -5.24 -2.86
N ALA A 43 0.03 -5.93 -3.03
CA ALA A 43 1.13 -5.92 -2.06
C ALA A 43 1.73 -4.51 -1.91
N GLY A 44 1.90 -3.77 -3.00
CA GLY A 44 2.33 -2.37 -3.00
C GLY A 44 1.36 -1.46 -2.22
N ILE A 45 0.07 -1.57 -2.51
CA ILE A 45 -0.99 -0.80 -1.81
C ILE A 45 -0.96 -1.11 -0.30
N ALA A 46 -0.89 -2.40 0.08
CA ALA A 46 -0.85 -2.82 1.48
C ALA A 46 0.39 -2.25 2.21
N ALA A 47 1.56 -2.27 1.57
CA ALA A 47 2.79 -1.69 2.12
C ALA A 47 2.69 -0.16 2.30
N CYS A 48 2.10 0.56 1.32
CA CYS A 48 1.86 1.99 1.42
C CYS A 48 0.89 2.35 2.55
N LEU A 49 -0.20 1.59 2.73
CA LEU A 49 -1.16 1.80 3.83
C LEU A 49 -0.51 1.67 5.21
N MET A 50 0.34 0.64 5.41
CA MET A 50 1.10 0.47 6.66
C MET A 50 2.09 1.61 6.89
N THR A 51 2.74 2.08 5.82
CA THR A 51 3.70 3.18 5.89
C THR A 51 3.02 4.51 6.25
N TYR A 52 1.92 4.86 5.57
CA TYR A 52 1.21 6.12 5.80
C TYR A 52 0.59 6.17 7.20
N SER A 53 -0.04 5.08 7.65
CA SER A 53 -0.60 5.01 9.01
C SER A 53 0.49 5.14 10.08
N HIS A 54 1.57 4.36 9.98
CA HIS A 54 2.67 4.44 10.94
C HIS A 54 3.34 5.82 10.94
N HIS A 55 3.57 6.40 9.76
CA HIS A 55 4.22 7.72 9.66
C HIS A 55 3.30 8.84 10.16
N ALA A 56 2.00 8.79 9.89
CA ALA A 56 1.01 9.72 10.45
C ALA A 56 1.02 9.68 11.99
N CYS A 57 0.98 8.49 12.59
CA CYS A 57 1.05 8.34 14.05
C CYS A 57 2.38 8.83 14.64
N ARG A 58 3.50 8.62 13.93
CA ARG A 58 4.83 9.03 14.40
C ARG A 58 5.05 10.55 14.35
N THR A 59 4.47 11.22 13.35
CA THR A 59 4.74 12.64 13.06
C THR A 59 3.60 13.57 13.45
N GLU A 60 2.42 13.02 13.77
CA GLU A 60 1.18 13.76 13.97
C GLU A 60 0.84 14.69 12.78
N CYS A 61 1.36 14.36 11.58
CA CYS A 61 1.18 15.16 10.39
C CYS A 61 -0.16 14.85 9.71
N TYR A 62 -1.07 15.82 9.76
CA TYR A 62 -2.40 15.68 9.14
C TYR A 62 -2.33 15.37 7.64
N ALA A 63 -1.34 15.90 6.92
CA ALA A 63 -1.18 15.59 5.50
C ALA A 63 -0.94 14.09 5.26
N MET A 64 -0.18 13.42 6.13
CA MET A 64 0.04 11.97 6.05
C MET A 64 -1.23 11.17 6.38
N THR A 65 -2.01 11.64 7.35
CA THR A 65 -3.34 11.08 7.65
C THR A 65 -4.27 11.17 6.44
N VAL A 66 -4.25 12.29 5.73
CA VAL A 66 -5.03 12.46 4.48
C VAL A 66 -4.56 11.48 3.40
N HIS A 67 -3.25 11.29 3.21
CA HIS A 67 -2.73 10.31 2.26
C HIS A 67 -3.17 8.87 2.61
N TYR A 68 -3.15 8.50 3.89
CA TYR A 68 -3.67 7.21 4.35
C TYR A 68 -5.16 7.03 3.99
N TYR A 69 -6.00 8.02 4.29
CA TYR A 69 -7.44 7.93 4.00
C TYR A 69 -7.81 8.01 2.52
N ARG A 70 -6.97 8.63 1.68
CA ARG A 70 -7.19 8.64 0.22
C ARG A 70 -6.83 7.32 -0.44
N LEU A 71 -5.89 6.58 0.15
CA LEU A 71 -5.46 5.27 -0.36
C LEU A 71 -6.33 4.12 0.16
N ARG A 72 -6.92 4.25 1.35
CA ARG A 72 -7.80 3.25 1.98
C ARG A 72 -9.20 3.25 1.39
#